data_AF-A0A3D3S4R7-F1
#
_entry.id   AF-A0A3D3S4R7-F1
#
_cell.length_a   1.000
_cell.length_b   1.000
_cell.length_c   1.000
_cell.angle_alpha   90.00
_cell.angle_beta   90.00
_cell.angle_gamma   90.00
#
_symmetry.space_group_name_H-M   'P 1'
#
loop_
_entity.id
_entity.type
_entity.pdbx_description
1 polymer ?
#
loop_
_entity_poly.entity_id
_entity_poly.type
_entity_poly.pdbx_seq_one_letter_code
_entity_poly.pdbx_strand_id
1 'polypeptide(L)'
;DSEHNAIFQCLPQDSSVGLDPDGVRRVLLTASGGPFRQLAAEALAHVTPEAACAHPNWVMGRKISVDSATLMNKGLEVIEA
;
A
#
# COMPACT_ATOMS: atom_id res chain seq x y z
N ASP A 1 -8.02 1.96 -4.95
CA ASP A 1 -6.84 2.17 -4.11
C ASP A 1 -6.97 3.51 -3.39
N SER A 2 -6.75 3.55 -2.07
CA SER A 2 -6.89 4.78 -1.28
C SER A 2 -5.80 5.79 -1.56
N GLU A 3 -4.56 5.35 -1.73
CA GLU A 3 -3.39 6.18 -1.88
C GLU A 3 -3.39 6.88 -3.25
N HIS A 4 -3.78 6.17 -4.31
CA HIS A 4 -3.90 6.76 -5.66
C HIS A 4 -5.02 7.79 -5.71
N ASN A 5 -6.12 7.51 -5.00
CA ASN A 5 -7.19 8.49 -4.87
C ASN A 5 -6.73 9.75 -4.11
N ALA A 6 -5.92 9.59 -3.06
CA ALA A 6 -5.33 10.72 -2.35
C ALA A 6 -4.36 11.51 -3.24
N ILE A 7 -3.52 10.84 -4.02
CA ILE A 7 -2.62 11.46 -5.00
C ILE A 7 -3.44 12.28 -6.00
N PHE A 8 -4.48 11.68 -6.59
CA PHE A 8 -5.33 12.34 -7.58
C PHE A 8 -6.00 13.60 -7.02
N GLN A 9 -6.46 13.57 -5.77
CA GLN A 9 -7.02 14.75 -5.10
C GLN A 9 -6.01 15.88 -4.86
N CYS A 10 -4.71 15.58 -4.88
CA CYS A 10 -3.64 16.56 -4.71
C CYS A 10 -3.06 17.08 -6.05
N LEU A 11 -3.45 16.50 -7.20
CA LEU A 11 -2.96 16.94 -8.50
C LEU A 11 -3.60 18.27 -8.94
N PRO A 12 -2.89 19.10 -9.73
CA PRO A 12 -3.49 20.26 -10.40
C PRO A 12 -4.74 19.88 -11.20
N GLN A 13 -5.76 20.76 -11.23
CA GLN A 13 -7.04 20.47 -11.91
C GLN A 13 -6.91 20.27 -13.43
N ASP A 14 -5.87 20.82 -14.04
CA ASP A 14 -5.52 20.69 -15.44
C ASP A 14 -4.66 19.44 -15.75
N SER A 15 -4.36 18.62 -14.73
CA SER A 15 -3.66 17.35 -14.91
C SER A 15 -4.46 16.43 -15.81
N SER A 16 -3.87 16.02 -16.92
CA SER A 16 -4.47 15.12 -17.89
C SER A 16 -4.01 13.68 -17.62
N VAL A 17 -4.95 12.73 -17.70
CA VAL A 17 -4.62 11.31 -17.55
C VAL A 17 -3.61 10.88 -18.62
N GLY A 18 -2.53 10.24 -18.20
CA GLY A 18 -1.48 9.72 -19.09
C GLY A 18 -0.36 10.71 -19.44
N LEU A 19 -0.38 11.92 -18.85
CA LEU A 19 0.74 12.86 -18.90
C LEU A 19 1.33 13.03 -17.49
N ASP A 20 2.62 13.30 -17.43
CA ASP A 20 3.27 13.68 -16.17
C ASP A 20 2.65 15.00 -15.70
N PRO A 21 2.09 15.06 -14.47
CA PRO A 21 1.46 16.27 -13.98
C PRO A 21 2.53 17.36 -13.74
N ASP A 22 2.31 18.52 -14.37
CA ASP A 22 3.25 19.64 -14.31
C ASP A 22 3.52 20.08 -12.86
N GLY A 23 4.80 20.27 -12.55
CA GLY A 23 5.25 20.73 -11.23
C GLY A 23 5.31 19.63 -10.16
N VAL A 24 4.96 18.38 -10.44
CA VAL A 24 5.10 17.27 -9.49
C VAL A 24 6.52 16.72 -9.51
N ARG A 25 7.26 16.93 -8.40
CA ARG A 25 8.63 16.42 -8.24
C ARG A 25 8.69 14.99 -7.70
N ARG A 26 7.74 14.59 -6.86
CA ARG A 26 7.75 13.30 -6.13
C ARG A 26 6.35 12.98 -5.60
N VAL A 27 6.00 11.71 -5.63
CA VAL A 27 4.85 11.13 -4.93
C VAL A 27 5.29 10.47 -3.62
N LEU A 28 4.53 10.65 -2.54
CA LEU A 28 4.72 9.94 -1.28
C LEU A 28 3.63 8.89 -1.11
N LEU A 29 3.98 7.63 -1.34
CA LEU A 29 3.06 6.51 -1.17
C LEU A 29 3.17 5.94 0.26
N THR A 30 2.14 6.19 1.08
CA THR A 30 2.13 5.73 2.49
C THR A 30 1.75 4.27 2.60
N ALA A 31 2.23 3.55 3.62
CA ALA A 31 1.82 2.18 3.91
C ALA A 31 1.52 2.00 5.40
N SER A 32 0.56 1.15 5.77
CA SER A 32 0.28 0.80 7.17
C SER A 32 1.47 0.06 7.82
N GLY A 33 2.15 -0.77 7.02
CA GLY A 33 3.18 -1.72 7.47
C GLY A 33 2.65 -3.13 7.72
N GLY A 34 1.33 -3.34 7.65
CA GLY A 34 0.69 -4.63 7.90
C GLY A 34 0.82 -5.13 9.35
N PRO A 35 0.26 -6.32 9.66
CA PRO A 35 0.29 -6.91 11.01
C PRO A 35 1.70 -7.26 11.51
N PHE A 36 2.68 -7.40 10.61
CA PHE A 36 4.02 -7.88 10.97
C PHE A 36 5.07 -6.79 11.12
N ARG A 37 4.68 -5.51 11.02
CA ARG A 37 5.59 -4.34 11.07
C ARG A 37 6.56 -4.34 12.26
N GLN A 38 6.11 -4.83 13.41
CA GLN A 38 6.88 -4.82 14.67
C GLN A 38 7.46 -6.19 15.03
N LEU A 39 7.28 -7.22 14.19
CA LEU A 39 7.85 -8.54 14.45
C LEU A 39 9.36 -8.53 14.20
N ALA A 40 10.08 -9.30 15.01
CA ALA A 40 11.47 -9.62 14.74
C ALA A 40 11.57 -10.44 13.44
N ALA A 41 12.67 -10.27 12.70
CA ALA A 41 12.84 -10.89 11.39
C ALA A 41 12.77 -12.43 11.47
N GLU A 42 13.30 -13.01 12.54
CA GLU A 42 13.32 -14.46 12.76
C GLU A 42 11.91 -15.04 12.97
N ALA A 43 10.98 -14.23 13.49
CA ALA A 43 9.60 -14.64 13.70
C ALA A 43 8.80 -14.72 12.40
N LEU A 44 9.23 -14.02 11.34
CA LEU A 44 8.54 -14.00 10.04
C LEU A 44 8.49 -15.39 9.38
N ALA A 45 9.46 -16.27 9.65
CA ALA A 45 9.48 -17.63 9.11
C ALA A 45 8.34 -18.53 9.64
N HIS A 46 7.67 -18.10 10.71
CA HIS A 46 6.65 -18.89 11.42
C HIS A 46 5.25 -18.28 11.38
N VAL A 47 5.04 -17.19 10.63
CA VAL A 47 3.71 -16.55 10.53
C VAL A 47 2.74 -17.42 9.74
N THR A 48 1.45 -17.31 10.06
CA THR A 48 0.39 -18.09 9.40
C THR A 48 -0.47 -17.20 8.49
N PRO A 49 -1.22 -17.79 7.54
CA PRO A 49 -2.19 -17.05 6.73
C PRO A 49 -3.25 -16.35 7.58
N GLU A 50 -3.67 -16.96 8.70
CA GLU A 50 -4.63 -16.37 9.63
C GLU A 50 -4.06 -15.11 10.28
N ALA A 51 -2.80 -15.15 10.72
CA ALA A 51 -2.12 -13.99 11.28
C ALA A 51 -1.92 -12.87 10.23
N ALA A 52 -1.62 -13.22 8.98
CA ALA A 52 -1.51 -12.27 7.88
C ALA A 52 -2.84 -11.59 7.55
N CYS A 53 -3.97 -12.30 7.75
CA CYS A 53 -5.30 -11.76 7.52
C CYS A 53 -5.84 -10.88 8.67
N ALA A 54 -5.20 -10.91 9.85
CA ALA A 54 -5.58 -10.13 11.03
C ALA A 54 -5.02 -8.70 10.98
N HIS A 55 -5.40 -7.92 9.96
CA HIS A 55 -4.88 -6.57 9.77
C HIS A 55 -5.35 -5.60 10.88
N PRO A 56 -4.47 -4.75 11.46
CA PRO A 56 -4.81 -3.94 12.64
C PRO A 56 -5.88 -2.88 12.43
N ASN A 57 -6.02 -2.37 11.18
CA ASN A 57 -6.89 -1.24 10.88
C ASN A 57 -8.10 -1.57 10.01
N TRP A 58 -8.09 -2.72 9.31
CA TRP A 58 -8.98 -2.93 8.16
C TRP A 58 -9.49 -4.36 8.11
N VAL A 59 -10.77 -4.53 7.75
CA VAL A 59 -11.34 -5.83 7.38
C VAL A 59 -11.39 -5.90 5.86
N MET A 60 -10.56 -6.78 5.28
CA MET A 60 -10.35 -6.87 3.83
C MET A 60 -10.35 -8.34 3.37
N GLY A 61 -10.42 -8.56 2.05
CA GLY A 61 -10.32 -9.90 1.47
C GLY A 61 -8.95 -10.55 1.71
N ARG A 62 -8.90 -11.90 1.77
CA ARG A 62 -7.69 -12.65 2.15
C ARG A 62 -6.45 -12.30 1.33
N LYS A 63 -6.59 -12.15 -0.01
CA LYS A 63 -5.48 -11.83 -0.91
C LYS A 63 -4.83 -10.49 -0.57
N ILE A 64 -5.62 -9.42 -0.50
CA ILE A 64 -5.12 -8.08 -0.18
C ILE A 64 -4.57 -8.00 1.26
N SER A 65 -5.13 -8.74 2.21
CA SER A 65 -4.58 -8.80 3.57
C SER A 65 -3.20 -9.45 3.62
N VAL A 66 -2.98 -10.55 2.89
CA VAL A 66 -1.65 -11.19 2.79
C VAL A 66 -0.66 -10.30 2.06
N ASP A 67 -1.08 -9.65 0.97
CA ASP A 67 -0.23 -8.70 0.25
C ASP A 67 0.15 -7.49 1.12
N SER A 68 -0.77 -7.02 1.97
CA SER A 68 -0.49 -5.95 2.94
C SER A 68 0.51 -6.41 4.00
N ALA A 69 0.36 -7.63 4.53
CA ALA A 69 1.28 -8.21 5.52
C ALA A 69 2.71 -8.42 4.99
N THR A 70 2.86 -8.65 3.68
CA THR A 70 4.16 -8.82 3.00
C THR A 70 4.69 -7.53 2.37
N LEU A 71 3.92 -6.44 2.43
CA LEU A 71 4.13 -5.21 1.66
C LEU A 71 4.12 -5.38 0.13
N MET A 72 3.81 -6.57 -0.38
CA MET A 72 3.62 -6.79 -1.82
C MET A 72 2.50 -5.90 -2.36
N ASN A 73 1.47 -5.63 -1.55
CA ASN A 73 0.42 -4.68 -1.89
C ASN A 73 1.04 -3.33 -2.27
N LYS A 74 1.92 -2.81 -1.42
CA LYS A 74 2.58 -1.53 -1.68
C LYS A 74 3.51 -1.59 -2.90
N GLY A 75 4.14 -2.74 -3.17
CA GLY A 75 4.92 -2.96 -4.38
C GLY A 75 4.08 -2.88 -5.66
N LEU A 76 2.87 -3.44 -5.66
CA LEU A 76 1.93 -3.31 -6.78
C LEU A 76 1.47 -1.86 -6.95
N GLU A 77 1.18 -1.19 -5.84
CA GLU A 77 0.73 0.21 -5.83
C GLU A 77 1.82 1.20 -6.26
N VAL A 78 3.11 0.85 -6.14
CA VAL A 78 4.20 1.66 -6.73
C VAL A 78 4.23 1.56 -8.26
N ILE A 79 3.78 0.43 -8.83
CA ILE A 79 3.70 0.25 -10.30
C ILE A 79 2.41 0.87 -10.84
N GLU A 80 1.34 0.87 -10.05
CA GLU A 80 0.05 1.46 -10.42
C GLU A 80 0.07 3.01 -10.39
N ALA A 81 0.88 3.62 -9.51
CA ALA A 81 1.00 5.07 -9.32
C ALA A 81 1.84 5.78 -10.38
#